data_AF-Q8T4P9-F1
#
_entry.id   AF-Q8T4P9-F1
#
_cell.length_a   1.000
_cell.length_b   1.000
_cell.length_c   1.000
_cell.angle_alpha   90.00
_cell.angle_beta   90.00
_cell.angle_gamma   90.00
#
_symmetry.space_group_name_H-M   'P 1'
#
loop_
_entity.id
_entity.type
_entity.pdbx_description
1 polymer ?
#
loop_
_entity_poly.entity_id
_entity_poly.type
_entity_poly.pdbx_seq_one_letter_code
_entity_poly.pdbx_strand_id
1 'polypeptide(L)'
;EINFLCVHKQLREKRLAPILIKEVTRRVNRTNVWQAVYTAGVLLPTPYASGQYFHRSLNPEKLVEIRFSGIPAQYQKFQNPMAMLKRNYQLPNAPKNSGLREMKPSDVPQVRRILMNYLDNFDVGPVFSDAEISHYLLPRDGVVFTYVVENDKKVTDFFSFYRIPSTVIGNSNYNILNAAYVHYYAATSMPLHQLILDLL
;
A
#
# COMPACT_ATOMS: atom_id res chain seq x y z
N GLU A 1 1.85 -5.31 16.50
CA GLU A 1 1.80 -5.86 15.13
C GLU A 1 3.06 -6.68 14.87
N ILE A 2 2.94 -7.88 14.30
CA ILE A 2 4.09 -8.71 13.92
C ILE A 2 4.25 -8.67 12.40
N ASN A 3 5.48 -8.41 11.95
CA ASN A 3 5.83 -8.36 10.53
C ASN A 3 7.28 -8.86 10.32
N PHE A 4 7.68 -9.05 9.06
CA PHE A 4 9.05 -9.35 8.62
C PHE A 4 9.66 -10.65 9.19
N LEU A 5 8.85 -11.66 9.51
CA LEU A 5 9.36 -13.00 9.82
C LEU A 5 10.10 -13.56 8.59
N CYS A 6 11.41 -13.79 8.74
CA CYS A 6 12.24 -14.33 7.68
C CYS A 6 13.25 -15.33 8.24
N VAL A 7 13.43 -16.45 7.53
CA VAL A 7 14.47 -17.44 7.80
C VAL A 7 15.35 -17.55 6.56
N HIS A 8 16.66 -17.46 6.77
CA HIS A 8 17.66 -17.59 5.70
C HIS A 8 17.42 -18.85 4.86
N LYS A 9 17.61 -18.79 3.54
CA LYS A 9 17.28 -19.89 2.61
C LYS A 9 17.89 -21.24 3.02
N GLN A 10 19.13 -21.23 3.52
CA GLN A 10 19.86 -22.44 3.96
C GLN A 10 19.33 -23.05 5.28
N LEU A 11 18.53 -22.31 6.04
CA LEU A 11 18.00 -22.73 7.35
C LEU A 11 16.51 -23.07 7.33
N ARG A 12 15.89 -23.10 6.14
CA ARG A 12 14.48 -23.44 5.99
C ARG A 12 14.19 -24.89 6.38
N GLU A 13 12.96 -25.15 6.78
CA GLU A 13 12.45 -26.48 7.17
C GLU A 13 13.14 -27.12 8.40
N LYS A 14 14.04 -26.40 9.08
CA LYS A 14 14.71 -26.84 10.32
C LYS A 14 13.97 -26.43 11.60
N ARG A 15 12.66 -26.16 11.52
CA ARG A 15 11.81 -25.72 12.65
C ARG A 15 12.31 -24.45 13.38
N LEU A 16 13.06 -23.57 12.71
CA LEU A 16 13.56 -22.33 13.32
C LEU A 16 12.46 -21.28 13.53
N ALA A 17 11.52 -21.14 12.59
CA ALA A 17 10.44 -20.16 12.68
C ALA A 17 9.58 -20.31 13.97
N PRO A 18 9.16 -21.51 14.39
CA PRO A 18 8.51 -21.70 15.70
C PRO A 18 9.31 -21.19 16.90
N ILE A 19 10.65 -21.30 16.88
CA ILE A 19 11.50 -20.79 17.97
C ILE A 19 11.49 -19.26 17.99
N LEU A 20 11.63 -18.64 16.81
CA LEU A 20 11.54 -17.17 16.67
C LEU A 20 10.18 -16.64 17.16
N ILE A 21 9.09 -17.34 16.80
CA ILE A 21 7.73 -17.01 17.23
C ILE A 21 7.62 -17.10 18.76
N LYS A 22 8.10 -18.19 19.38
CA LYS A 22 8.07 -18.33 20.84
C LYS A 22 8.85 -17.23 21.55
N GLU A 23 10.02 -16.87 21.05
CA GLU A 23 10.85 -15.82 21.68
C GLU A 23 10.21 -14.44 21.53
N VAL A 24 9.65 -14.09 20.37
CA VAL A 24 8.95 -12.80 20.24
C VAL A 24 7.71 -12.75 21.13
N THR A 25 6.94 -13.83 21.20
CA THR A 25 5.80 -13.94 22.14
C THR A 25 6.25 -13.76 23.58
N ARG A 26 7.36 -14.40 23.99
CA ARG A 26 7.92 -14.23 25.34
C ARG A 26 8.27 -12.76 25.62
N ARG A 27 8.92 -12.06 24.68
CA ARG A 27 9.29 -10.64 24.84
C ARG A 27 8.06 -9.73 24.94
N VAL A 28 7.05 -9.96 24.11
CA VAL A 28 5.79 -9.19 24.10
C VAL A 28 5.00 -9.41 25.40
N ASN A 29 4.91 -10.65 25.89
CA ASN A 29 4.25 -10.95 27.16
C ASN A 29 4.95 -10.26 28.35
N ARG A 30 6.28 -10.10 28.30
CA ARG A 30 7.05 -9.39 29.34
C ARG A 30 6.78 -7.89 29.39
N THR A 31 6.19 -7.30 28.34
CA THR A 31 5.71 -5.92 28.33
C THR A 31 4.22 -5.82 28.63
N ASN A 32 3.62 -6.88 29.19
CA ASN A 32 2.19 -6.98 29.53
C ASN A 32 1.24 -6.80 28.33
N VAL A 33 1.65 -7.28 27.15
CA VAL A 33 0.82 -7.34 25.94
C VAL A 33 0.59 -8.81 25.59
N TRP A 34 -0.65 -9.18 25.29
CA TRP A 34 -1.07 -10.59 25.20
C TRP A 34 -1.69 -10.98 23.86
N GLN A 35 -1.87 -10.02 22.96
CA GLN A 35 -2.43 -10.21 21.63
C GLN A 35 -1.46 -9.70 20.57
N ALA A 36 -1.56 -10.29 19.38
CA ALA A 36 -0.82 -9.87 18.21
C ALA A 36 -1.74 -9.92 16.99
N VAL A 37 -1.52 -8.99 16.07
CA VAL A 37 -2.06 -9.01 14.71
C VAL A 37 -0.91 -9.21 13.73
N TYR A 38 -1.13 -10.03 12.71
CA TYR A 38 -0.19 -10.32 11.64
C TYR A 38 -0.95 -10.72 10.37
N THR A 39 -0.31 -10.58 9.22
CA THR A 39 -0.85 -11.01 7.92
C THR A 39 0.12 -11.98 7.26
N ALA A 40 -0.40 -12.85 6.39
CA ALA A 40 0.40 -13.80 5.63
C ALA A 40 -0.25 -14.05 4.26
N GLY A 41 0.59 -14.29 3.24
CA GLY A 41 0.14 -14.76 1.92
C GLY A 41 -0.14 -16.27 1.86
N VAL A 42 0.00 -16.98 2.98
CA VAL A 42 -0.26 -18.42 3.12
C VAL A 42 -1.35 -18.65 4.16
N LEU A 43 -2.17 -19.69 3.96
CA LEU A 43 -3.23 -20.04 4.90
C LEU A 43 -2.63 -20.66 6.17
N LEU A 44 -2.97 -20.08 7.33
CA LEU A 44 -2.62 -20.58 8.67
C LEU A 44 -3.90 -20.73 9.51
N PRO A 45 -4.02 -21.72 10.42
CA PRO A 45 -5.21 -21.90 11.25
C PRO A 45 -5.38 -20.77 12.28
N THR A 46 -6.48 -20.02 12.34
CA THR A 46 -7.52 -19.82 11.32
C THR A 46 -7.70 -18.30 11.13
N PRO A 47 -7.69 -17.78 9.89
CA PRO A 47 -7.83 -16.33 9.68
C PRO A 47 -9.25 -15.87 10.04
N TYR A 48 -9.38 -14.64 10.54
CA TYR A 48 -10.69 -14.00 10.76
C TYR A 48 -11.17 -13.23 9.51
N ALA A 49 -10.28 -12.92 8.57
CA ALA A 49 -10.58 -12.27 7.31
C ALA A 49 -9.59 -12.72 6.21
N SER A 50 -10.02 -12.68 4.95
CA SER A 50 -9.19 -12.97 3.77
C SER A 50 -9.59 -12.04 2.63
N GLY A 51 -8.62 -11.44 1.96
CA GLY A 51 -8.82 -10.51 0.84
C GLY A 51 -7.85 -10.79 -0.30
N GLN A 52 -8.29 -10.55 -1.53
CA GLN A 52 -7.48 -10.75 -2.73
C GLN A 52 -6.60 -9.51 -3.00
N TYR A 53 -5.38 -9.73 -3.50
CA TYR A 53 -4.58 -8.65 -4.05
C TYR A 53 -5.16 -8.13 -5.37
N PHE A 54 -5.20 -6.80 -5.50
CA PHE A 54 -5.53 -6.13 -6.75
C PHE A 54 -4.32 -5.32 -7.23
N HIS A 55 -4.19 -5.20 -8.55
CA HIS A 55 -3.07 -4.51 -9.19
C HIS A 55 -3.59 -3.55 -10.26
N ARG A 56 -3.06 -2.33 -10.29
CA ARG A 56 -3.25 -1.36 -11.38
C ARG A 56 -1.92 -1.14 -12.10
N SER A 57 -1.84 -1.57 -13.35
CA SER A 57 -0.63 -1.41 -14.18
C SER A 57 -0.37 0.06 -14.51
N LEU A 58 0.68 0.69 -13.96
CA LEU A 58 1.08 2.07 -14.33
C LEU A 58 2.03 2.13 -15.53
N ASN A 59 2.87 1.10 -15.70
CA ASN A 59 3.78 0.97 -16.85
C ASN A 59 3.61 -0.43 -17.48
N PRO A 60 2.57 -0.64 -18.32
CA PRO A 60 2.22 -1.96 -18.83
C PRO A 60 3.34 -2.59 -19.67
N GLU A 61 4.08 -1.77 -20.42
CA GLU A 61 5.20 -2.24 -21.24
C GLU A 61 6.28 -2.91 -20.40
N LYS A 62 6.74 -2.24 -19.33
CA LYS A 62 7.68 -2.83 -18.38
C LYS A 62 7.11 -4.06 -17.68
N LEU A 63 5.84 -4.03 -17.27
CA LEU A 63 5.23 -5.15 -16.54
C LEU A 63 5.12 -6.42 -17.39
N VAL A 64 4.87 -6.29 -18.69
CA VAL A 64 4.92 -7.41 -19.63
C VAL A 64 6.35 -7.91 -19.83
N GLU A 65 7.31 -7.00 -20.02
CA GLU A 65 8.73 -7.35 -20.24
C GLU A 65 9.32 -8.16 -19.08
N ILE A 66 9.01 -7.78 -17.83
CA ILE A 66 9.48 -8.51 -16.63
C ILE A 66 8.59 -9.70 -16.25
N ARG A 67 7.56 -10.01 -17.06
CA ARG A 67 6.58 -11.09 -16.83
C ARG A 67 5.79 -10.97 -15.52
N PHE A 68 5.63 -9.76 -14.99
CA PHE A 68 4.71 -9.51 -13.88
C PHE A 68 3.26 -9.63 -14.36
N SER A 69 3.00 -9.13 -15.58
CA SER A 69 1.73 -9.28 -16.29
C SER A 69 1.98 -9.89 -17.68
N GLY A 70 0.93 -10.38 -18.34
CA GLY A 70 0.97 -10.78 -19.75
C GLY A 70 0.08 -9.87 -20.61
N ILE A 71 0.21 -9.96 -21.94
CA ILE A 71 -0.77 -9.37 -22.86
C ILE A 71 -2.03 -10.24 -22.81
N PRO A 72 -3.17 -9.71 -22.32
CA PRO A 72 -4.38 -10.51 -22.18
C PRO A 72 -4.94 -10.98 -23.53
N ALA A 73 -5.59 -12.13 -23.56
CA ALA A 73 -6.12 -12.75 -24.78
C ALA A 73 -7.04 -11.82 -25.60
N GLN A 74 -7.84 -11.00 -24.93
CA GLN A 74 -8.74 -10.04 -25.58
C GLN A 74 -8.02 -8.96 -26.41
N TYR A 75 -6.74 -8.72 -26.16
CA TYR A 75 -5.94 -7.77 -26.93
C TYR A 75 -5.24 -8.42 -28.14
N GLN A 76 -5.20 -9.75 -28.23
CA GLN A 76 -4.55 -10.47 -29.34
C GLN A 76 -5.25 -10.25 -30.69
N LYS A 77 -6.51 -9.79 -30.68
CA LYS A 77 -7.27 -9.43 -31.89
C LYS A 77 -6.80 -8.13 -32.55
N PHE A 78 -6.01 -7.31 -31.87
CA PHE A 78 -5.52 -6.04 -32.42
C PHE A 78 -4.19 -6.23 -33.15
N GLN A 79 -3.95 -5.47 -34.22
CA GLN A 79 -2.67 -5.49 -34.95
C GLN A 79 -1.48 -5.15 -34.05
N ASN A 80 -1.66 -4.21 -33.10
CA ASN A 80 -0.64 -3.85 -32.10
C ASN A 80 -1.24 -3.96 -30.68
N PRO A 81 -1.20 -5.16 -30.06
CA PRO A 81 -1.78 -5.40 -28.73
C PRO A 81 -1.18 -4.53 -27.63
N MET A 82 0.14 -4.29 -27.68
CA MET A 82 0.85 -3.51 -26.65
C MET A 82 0.43 -2.03 -26.68
N ALA A 83 0.28 -1.43 -27.86
CA ALA A 83 -0.18 -0.05 -27.98
C ALA A 83 -1.59 0.14 -27.40
N MET A 84 -2.49 -0.83 -27.61
CA MET A 84 -3.84 -0.81 -27.05
C MET A 84 -3.81 -0.96 -25.52
N LEU A 85 -2.92 -1.80 -24.98
CA LEU A 85 -2.74 -1.96 -23.55
C LEU A 85 -2.20 -0.67 -22.89
N LYS A 86 -1.22 0.00 -23.52
CA LYS A 86 -0.71 1.31 -23.09
C LYS A 86 -1.80 2.37 -23.06
N ARG A 87 -2.64 2.44 -24.11
CA ARG A 87 -3.78 3.36 -24.17
C ARG A 87 -4.82 3.07 -23.08
N ASN A 88 -5.11 1.79 -22.81
CA ASN A 88 -6.07 1.41 -21.76
C ASN A 88 -5.64 1.87 -20.37
N TYR A 89 -4.34 1.85 -20.09
CA TYR A 89 -3.76 2.21 -18.80
C TYR A 89 -3.19 3.62 -18.75
N GLN A 90 -3.42 4.45 -19.77
CA GLN A 90 -2.96 5.83 -19.77
C GLN A 90 -3.59 6.62 -18.60
N LEU A 91 -2.85 7.57 -18.06
CA LEU A 91 -3.27 8.43 -16.96
C LEU A 91 -3.00 9.89 -17.34
N PRO A 92 -3.69 10.86 -16.71
CA PRO A 92 -3.33 12.27 -16.82
C PRO A 92 -1.89 12.54 -16.34
N ASN A 93 -1.21 13.50 -16.96
CA ASN A 93 0.16 13.88 -16.54
C ASN A 93 0.18 14.82 -15.31
N ALA A 94 -0.98 15.28 -14.84
CA ALA A 94 -1.12 16.12 -13.67
C ALA A 94 -2.40 15.74 -12.91
N PRO A 95 -2.41 15.87 -11.57
CA PRO A 95 -3.60 15.63 -10.75
C PRO A 95 -4.80 16.48 -11.20
N LYS A 96 -6.00 15.98 -10.95
CA LYS A 96 -7.26 16.65 -11.33
C LYS A 96 -7.81 17.53 -10.23
N ASN A 97 -7.54 17.24 -8.96
CA ASN A 97 -8.05 18.01 -7.85
C ASN A 97 -7.19 19.25 -7.60
N SER A 98 -7.77 20.45 -7.73
CA SER A 98 -7.05 21.74 -7.67
C SER A 98 -6.43 22.06 -6.31
N GLY A 99 -6.98 21.52 -5.22
CA GLY A 99 -6.47 21.68 -3.86
C GLY A 99 -5.44 20.63 -3.44
N LEU A 100 -5.01 19.75 -4.36
CA LEU A 100 -4.09 18.67 -4.02
C LEU A 100 -2.68 19.19 -3.76
N ARG A 101 -2.14 18.86 -2.59
CA ARG A 101 -0.75 19.15 -2.20
C ARG A 101 -0.22 18.07 -1.27
N GLU A 102 1.11 17.98 -1.12
CA GLU A 102 1.70 17.10 -0.12
C GLU A 102 1.26 17.49 1.31
N MET A 103 1.13 16.47 2.16
CA MET A 103 0.80 16.63 3.57
C MET A 103 1.96 17.29 4.34
N LYS A 104 1.63 18.25 5.20
CA LYS A 104 2.56 18.98 6.06
C LYS A 104 2.29 18.69 7.54
N PRO A 105 3.25 18.97 8.45
CA PRO A 105 3.05 18.78 9.89
C PRO A 105 1.82 19.50 10.46
N SER A 106 1.46 20.66 9.91
CA SER A 106 0.27 21.41 10.31
C SER A 106 -1.06 20.70 10.01
N ASP A 107 -1.05 19.73 9.09
CA ASP A 107 -2.26 19.03 8.65
C ASP A 107 -2.61 17.84 9.57
N VAL A 108 -1.67 17.39 10.41
CA VAL A 108 -1.77 16.20 11.27
C VAL A 108 -3.09 16.17 12.06
N PRO A 109 -3.52 17.23 12.77
CA PRO A 109 -4.76 17.17 13.53
C PRO A 109 -6.00 16.98 12.65
N GLN A 110 -6.02 17.59 11.46
CA GLN A 110 -7.14 17.50 10.54
C GLN A 110 -7.20 16.11 9.86
N VAL A 111 -6.05 15.60 9.42
CA VAL A 111 -5.91 14.26 8.84
C VAL A 111 -6.29 13.19 9.85
N ARG A 112 -5.83 13.29 11.10
CA ARG A 112 -6.24 12.38 12.19
C ARG A 112 -7.75 12.35 12.32
N ARG A 113 -8.39 13.51 12.43
CA ARG A 113 -9.85 13.61 12.64
C ARG A 113 -10.63 12.92 11.53
N ILE A 114 -10.32 13.21 10.26
CA ILE A 114 -11.06 12.61 9.14
C ILE A 114 -10.76 11.12 8.99
N LEU A 115 -9.53 10.68 9.28
CA LEU A 115 -9.17 9.28 9.22
C LEU A 115 -9.84 8.47 10.33
N MET A 116 -9.81 8.93 11.58
CA MET A 116 -10.44 8.20 12.70
C MET A 116 -11.95 8.08 12.47
N ASN A 117 -12.62 9.17 12.08
CA ASN A 117 -14.06 9.12 11.75
C ASN A 117 -14.38 8.15 10.60
N TYR A 118 -13.48 8.03 9.61
CA TYR A 118 -13.65 7.07 8.52
C TYR A 118 -13.43 5.63 8.99
N LEU A 119 -12.39 5.39 9.78
CA LEU A 119 -12.01 4.06 10.27
C LEU A 119 -13.00 3.49 11.31
N ASP A 120 -13.76 4.34 12.01
CA ASP A 120 -14.82 3.93 12.93
C ASP A 120 -15.94 3.10 12.26
N ASN A 121 -16.02 3.12 10.91
CA ASN A 121 -17.00 2.34 10.15
C ASN A 121 -16.57 0.87 9.93
N PHE A 122 -15.39 0.46 10.39
CA PHE A 122 -14.85 -0.88 10.19
C PHE A 122 -14.73 -1.64 11.52
N ASP A 123 -15.05 -2.93 11.52
CA ASP A 123 -15.02 -3.77 12.73
C ASP A 123 -13.62 -3.89 13.35
N VAL A 124 -12.57 -3.82 12.52
CA VAL A 124 -11.17 -3.89 12.94
C VAL A 124 -10.40 -2.75 12.30
N GLY A 125 -9.87 -1.83 13.13
CA GLY A 125 -9.08 -0.69 12.68
C GLY A 125 -8.11 -0.18 13.75
N PRO A 126 -7.02 0.50 13.35
CA PRO A 126 -6.11 1.15 14.29
C PRO A 126 -6.68 2.49 14.79
N VAL A 127 -6.36 2.83 16.04
CA VAL A 127 -6.56 4.18 16.58
C VAL A 127 -5.21 4.86 16.65
N PHE A 128 -5.06 6.01 15.98
CA PHE A 128 -3.80 6.75 15.94
C PHE A 128 -3.85 8.03 16.76
N SER A 129 -2.79 8.28 17.53
CA SER A 129 -2.43 9.58 18.07
C SER A 129 -1.87 10.52 17.01
N ASP A 130 -1.74 11.82 17.31
CA ASP A 130 -1.10 12.80 16.42
C ASP A 130 0.35 12.41 16.09
N ALA A 131 1.07 11.84 17.07
CA ALA A 131 2.44 11.39 16.89
C ALA A 131 2.52 10.21 15.92
N GLU A 132 1.58 9.26 15.99
CA GLU A 132 1.51 8.12 15.06
C GLU A 132 1.07 8.57 13.67
N ILE A 133 0.08 9.46 13.55
CA ILE A 133 -0.29 10.07 12.26
C ILE A 133 0.92 10.76 11.63
N SER A 134 1.65 11.55 12.41
CA SER A 134 2.90 12.19 11.95
C SER A 134 3.93 11.16 11.50
N HIS A 135 4.10 10.08 12.28
CA HIS A 135 5.08 9.05 12.00
C HIS A 135 4.76 8.26 10.72
N TYR A 136 3.51 7.85 10.55
CA TYR A 136 3.09 6.96 9.46
C TYR A 136 2.73 7.69 8.17
N LEU A 137 2.31 8.97 8.24
CA LEU A 137 1.74 9.66 7.09
C LEU A 137 2.53 10.88 6.60
N LEU A 138 3.42 11.49 7.40
CA LEU A 138 4.23 12.58 6.84
C LEU A 138 5.16 12.05 5.74
N PRO A 139 5.23 12.73 4.57
CA PRO A 139 6.03 12.27 3.44
C PRO A 139 7.49 12.01 3.84
N ARG A 140 8.03 10.89 3.35
CA ARG A 140 9.45 10.54 3.47
C ARG A 140 9.94 10.01 2.13
N ASP A 141 10.97 10.66 1.61
CA ASP A 141 11.53 10.36 0.29
C ASP A 141 11.81 8.88 0.10
N GLY A 142 11.19 8.31 -0.94
CA GLY A 142 11.38 6.91 -1.33
C GLY A 142 10.71 5.87 -0.41
N VAL A 143 9.96 6.30 0.61
CA VAL A 143 9.30 5.42 1.59
C VAL A 143 7.78 5.59 1.57
N VAL A 144 7.27 6.75 1.95
CA VAL A 144 5.82 7.03 2.07
C VAL A 144 5.51 8.39 1.46
N PHE A 145 4.39 8.44 0.74
CA PHE A 145 3.91 9.59 -0.01
C PHE A 145 2.48 9.85 0.41
N THR A 146 2.18 11.07 0.84
CA THR A 146 0.85 11.43 1.34
C THR A 146 0.46 12.80 0.84
N TYR A 147 -0.73 12.87 0.26
CA TYR A 147 -1.29 14.08 -0.30
C TYR A 147 -2.64 14.38 0.34
N VAL A 148 -2.91 15.65 0.54
CA VAL A 148 -4.17 16.19 1.07
C VAL A 148 -4.84 17.04 0.00
N VAL A 149 -6.17 17.05 0.00
CA VAL A 149 -6.98 18.02 -0.73
C VAL A 149 -7.39 19.10 0.27
N GLU A 150 -6.94 20.33 0.01
CA GLU A 150 -7.25 21.50 0.82
C GLU A 150 -8.28 22.39 0.11
N ASN A 151 -9.43 22.57 0.75
CA ASN A 151 -10.49 23.48 0.34
C ASN A 151 -10.69 24.53 1.44
N ASP A 152 -10.62 25.82 1.11
CA ASP A 152 -10.77 26.93 2.06
C ASP A 152 -9.88 26.80 3.33
N LYS A 153 -8.62 26.39 3.14
CA LYS A 153 -7.62 26.14 4.21
C LYS A 153 -8.00 25.00 5.18
N LYS A 154 -8.92 24.13 4.78
CA LYS A 154 -9.31 22.92 5.52
C LYS A 154 -8.98 21.69 4.71
N VAL A 155 -8.39 20.70 5.36
CA VAL A 155 -8.16 19.40 4.76
C VAL A 155 -9.48 18.65 4.75
N THR A 156 -10.00 18.36 3.55
CA THR A 156 -11.26 17.63 3.37
C THR A 156 -11.01 16.17 3.01
N ASP A 157 -9.93 15.87 2.29
CA ASP A 157 -9.64 14.53 1.80
C ASP A 157 -8.13 14.29 1.86
N PHE A 158 -7.71 13.04 1.94
CA PHE A 158 -6.30 12.69 1.80
C PHE A 158 -6.15 11.25 1.31
N PHE A 159 -5.02 10.97 0.69
CA PHE A 159 -4.58 9.60 0.41
C PHE A 159 -3.09 9.45 0.68
N SER A 160 -2.69 8.23 0.99
CA SER A 160 -1.30 7.85 1.20
C SER A 160 -0.98 6.58 0.41
N PHE A 161 0.27 6.44 -0.01
CA PHE A 161 0.82 5.20 -0.54
C PHE A 161 2.28 5.05 -0.11
N TYR A 162 2.75 3.81 0.02
CA TYR A 162 4.14 3.52 0.34
C TYR A 162 4.80 2.70 -0.76
N ARG A 163 6.13 2.78 -0.82
CA ARG A 163 6.94 2.17 -1.87
C ARG A 163 7.60 0.90 -1.36
N ILE A 164 7.37 -0.22 -2.05
CA ILE A 164 8.17 -1.44 -1.89
C ILE A 164 8.75 -1.81 -3.25
N PRO A 165 10.08 -1.67 -3.45
CA PRO A 165 10.73 -2.20 -4.62
C PRO A 165 10.92 -3.71 -4.48
N SER A 166 10.63 -4.46 -5.56
CA SER A 166 10.91 -5.89 -5.66
C SER A 166 12.05 -6.14 -6.64
N THR A 167 13.01 -6.98 -6.27
CA THR A 167 14.06 -7.44 -7.20
C THR A 167 13.44 -8.28 -8.31
N VAL A 168 13.74 -7.93 -9.56
CA VAL A 168 13.35 -8.72 -10.74
C VAL A 168 14.40 -9.81 -10.95
N ILE A 169 13.99 -11.08 -10.84
CA ILE A 169 14.90 -12.22 -10.97
C ILE A 169 14.98 -12.63 -12.44
N GLY A 170 16.18 -12.56 -13.03
CA GLY A 170 16.45 -13.13 -14.35
C GLY A 170 15.94 -12.32 -15.55
N ASN A 171 15.89 -10.99 -15.45
CA ASN A 171 15.63 -10.09 -16.59
C ASN A 171 16.88 -9.25 -16.89
N SER A 172 17.27 -9.12 -18.16
CA SER A 172 18.47 -8.38 -18.58
C SER A 172 18.29 -6.87 -18.64
N ASN A 173 17.04 -6.41 -18.75
CA ASN A 173 16.69 -5.01 -19.02
C ASN A 173 16.33 -4.25 -17.74
N TYR A 174 15.78 -4.94 -16.73
CA TYR A 174 15.29 -4.34 -15.49
C TYR A 174 15.68 -5.16 -14.27
N ASN A 175 16.21 -4.48 -13.25
CA ASN A 175 16.58 -5.10 -11.97
C ASN A 175 15.52 -4.93 -10.87
N ILE A 176 14.63 -3.94 -11.00
CA ILE A 176 13.69 -3.53 -9.96
C ILE A 176 12.29 -3.30 -10.54
N LEU A 177 11.29 -3.92 -9.91
CA LEU A 177 9.88 -3.54 -10.02
C LEU A 177 9.58 -2.51 -8.92
N ASN A 178 9.25 -1.28 -9.31
CA ASN A 178 8.86 -0.24 -8.38
C ASN A 178 7.35 -0.29 -8.18
N ALA A 179 6.89 -0.69 -7.00
CA ALA A 179 5.46 -0.80 -6.69
C ALA A 179 5.06 0.21 -5.61
N ALA A 180 3.94 0.89 -5.86
CA ALA A 180 3.21 1.67 -4.89
C ALA A 180 2.09 0.82 -4.30
N TYR A 181 1.96 0.83 -2.98
CA TYR A 181 0.89 0.15 -2.24
C TYR A 181 -0.01 1.21 -1.62
N VAL A 182 -1.30 1.14 -1.92
CA VAL A 182 -2.29 2.02 -1.31
C VAL A 182 -2.24 1.84 0.20
N HIS A 183 -2.13 2.96 0.91
CA HIS A 183 -2.08 3.04 2.37
C HIS A 183 -3.43 3.59 2.87
N TYR A 184 -3.44 4.40 3.93
CA TYR A 184 -4.67 5.04 4.41
C TYR A 184 -5.16 6.15 3.47
N TYR A 185 -6.46 6.38 3.50
CA TYR A 185 -7.13 7.48 2.82
C TYR A 185 -8.43 7.82 3.56
N ALA A 186 -8.96 9.00 3.32
CA ALA A 186 -10.33 9.37 3.68
C ALA A 186 -10.87 10.38 2.66
N ALA A 187 -12.09 10.15 2.20
CA ALA A 187 -12.78 11.04 1.27
C ALA A 187 -14.07 11.56 1.92
N THR A 188 -14.23 12.88 1.97
CA THR A 188 -15.40 13.55 2.54
C THR A 188 -16.03 14.57 1.59
N SER A 189 -15.28 15.12 0.63
CA SER A 189 -15.79 16.12 -0.32
C SER A 189 -16.00 15.59 -1.74
N MET A 190 -15.45 14.41 -2.05
CA MET A 190 -15.52 13.80 -3.39
C MET A 190 -15.71 12.28 -3.33
N PRO A 191 -16.16 11.66 -4.43
CA PRO A 191 -16.17 10.20 -4.54
C PRO A 191 -14.77 9.60 -4.41
N LEU A 192 -14.65 8.45 -3.73
CA LEU A 192 -13.35 7.80 -3.50
C LEU A 192 -12.57 7.54 -4.79
N HIS A 193 -13.25 7.12 -5.87
CA HIS A 193 -12.57 6.85 -7.15
C HIS A 193 -11.90 8.10 -7.75
N GLN A 194 -12.41 9.30 -7.49
CA GLN A 194 -11.80 10.56 -7.95
C GLN A 194 -10.53 10.87 -7.15
N LEU A 195 -10.54 10.60 -5.84
CA LEU A 195 -9.37 10.76 -4.98
C LEU A 195 -8.26 9.77 -5.35
N ILE A 196 -8.62 8.49 -5.55
CA ILE A 196 -7.67 7.44 -5.92
C ILE A 196 -7.16 7.60 -7.36
N LEU A 197 -7.89 8.26 -8.26
CA LEU A 197 -7.36 8.59 -9.58
C LEU A 197 -6.12 9.50 -9.50
N ASP A 198 -6.09 10.45 -8.56
CA ASP A 198 -4.93 11.32 -8.35
C ASP A 198 -3.77 10.62 -7.63
N LEU A 199 -4.02 9.45 -7.01
CA LEU A 199 -2.97 8.58 -6.49
C LEU A 199 -2.24 7.82 -7.62
N LEU A 200 -2.98 7.43 -8.67
CA LEU A 200 -2.48 6.62 -9.79
C LEU A 200 -1.62 7.43 -10.76
#